data_AF-A0A972BR87-F1
#
_entry.id   AF-A0A972BR87-F1
#
_cell.length_a   1.000
_cell.length_b   1.000
_cell.length_c   1.000
_cell.angle_alpha   90.00
_cell.angle_beta   90.00
_cell.angle_gamma   90.00
#
_symmetry.space_group_name_H-M   'P 1'
#
loop_
_entity.id
_entity.type
_entity.pdbx_description
1 polymer ?
#
loop_
_entity_poly.entity_id
_entity_poly.type
_entity_poly.pdbx_seq_one_letter_code
_entity_poly.pdbx_strand_id
1 'polypeptide(L)'
;MRENIFLARERLDNDFAGSKEAMLEIALDKVKQFQIASDTIIECEEKEILTLLILAGMFQAFSLGYGIGKVEGETLKKIIL
;
A
#
# COMPACT_ATOMS: atom_id res chain seq x y z
N MET A 1 7.86 17.01 -2.16
CA MET A 1 7.15 15.80 -2.64
C MET A 1 7.92 14.51 -2.36
N ARG A 2 9.14 14.29 -2.90
CA ARG A 2 9.95 13.09 -2.62
C ARG A 2 10.16 12.83 -1.12
N GLU A 3 10.49 13.86 -0.34
CA GLU A 3 10.64 13.78 1.12
C GLU A 3 9.34 13.38 1.84
N ASN A 4 8.19 13.92 1.41
CA ASN A 4 6.90 13.54 2.00
C ASN A 4 6.50 12.09 1.68
N ILE A 5 6.89 11.56 0.52
CA ILE A 5 6.69 10.14 0.17
C ILE A 5 7.60 9.25 1.03
N PHE A 6 8.85 9.66 1.26
CA PHE A 6 9.77 8.95 2.16
C PHE A 6 9.22 8.89 3.59
N LEU A 7 8.80 10.04 4.12
CA LEU A 7 8.16 10.11 5.44
C LEU A 7 6.87 9.27 5.51
N ALA A 8 6.07 9.26 4.44
CA ALA A 8 4.87 8.43 4.39
C ALA A 8 5.17 6.94 4.53
N ARG A 9 6.29 6.48 3.94
CA ARG A 9 6.77 5.11 4.07
C ARG A 9 7.20 4.80 5.51
N GLU A 10 7.99 5.67 6.14
CA GLU A 10 8.39 5.48 7.54
C GLU A 10 7.17 5.46 8.47
N ARG A 11 6.18 6.31 8.22
CA ARG A 11 4.93 6.29 8.99
C ARG A 11 4.12 5.04 8.74
N LEU A 12 4.09 4.52 7.51
CA LEU A 12 3.43 3.24 7.23
C LEU A 12 4.03 2.13 8.07
N ASP A 13 5.36 2.12 8.23
CA ASP A 13 6.07 1.11 9.02
C ASP A 13 5.86 1.25 10.54
N ASN A 14 5.75 2.47 11.06
CA ASN A 14 5.73 2.73 12.51
C ASN A 14 4.35 3.08 13.09
N ASP A 15 3.55 3.85 12.35
CA ASP A 15 2.31 4.46 12.86
C ASP A 15 1.06 3.75 12.36
N PHE A 16 1.16 3.00 11.26
CA PHE A 16 0.01 2.38 10.58
C PHE A 16 0.10 0.85 10.53
N ALA A 17 0.57 0.23 11.61
CA ALA A 17 0.69 -1.22 11.72
C ALA A 17 -0.63 -1.96 11.38
N GLY A 18 -1.77 -1.51 11.91
CA GLY A 18 -3.07 -2.09 11.58
C GLY A 18 -3.46 -1.96 10.11
N SER A 19 -3.04 -0.89 9.43
CA SER A 19 -3.24 -0.75 7.99
C SER A 19 -2.37 -1.74 7.21
N LYS A 20 -1.13 -2.02 7.66
CA LYS A 20 -0.26 -3.02 7.02
C LYS A 20 -0.83 -4.43 7.15
N GLU A 21 -1.35 -4.78 8.32
CA GLU A 21 -2.02 -6.06 8.55
C GLU A 21 -3.25 -6.20 7.64
N ALA A 22 -4.11 -5.18 7.58
CA ALA A 22 -5.25 -5.18 6.68
C ALA A 22 -4.85 -5.29 5.20
N MET A 23 -3.78 -4.61 4.77
CA MET A 23 -3.26 -4.73 3.41
C MET A 23 -2.73 -6.14 3.12
N LEU A 24 -2.08 -6.80 4.09
CA LEU A 24 -1.63 -8.20 3.94
C LEU A 24 -2.81 -9.14 3.74
N GLU A 25 -3.86 -9.03 4.56
CA GLU A 25 -5.07 -9.84 4.42
C GLU A 25 -5.74 -9.62 3.05
N ILE A 26 -5.82 -8.36 2.59
CA ILE A 26 -6.34 -8.02 1.26
C ILE A 26 -5.45 -8.61 0.16
N ALA A 27 -4.12 -8.55 0.29
CA ALA A 27 -3.20 -9.11 -0.70
C ALA A 27 -3.37 -10.63 -0.80
N LEU A 28 -3.47 -11.33 0.33
CA LEU A 28 -3.73 -12.78 0.37
C LEU A 28 -5.06 -13.13 -0.30
N ASP A 29 -6.11 -12.36 -0.06
CA ASP A 29 -7.41 -12.56 -0.71
C ASP A 29 -7.33 -12.30 -2.22
N LYS A 30 -6.58 -11.28 -2.65
CA LYS A 30 -6.34 -11.01 -4.07
C LYS A 30 -5.61 -12.15 -4.79
N VAL A 31 -4.67 -12.82 -4.12
CA VAL A 31 -4.04 -14.01 -4.69
C VAL A 31 -5.05 -15.14 -4.85
N LYS A 32 -5.91 -15.39 -3.86
CA LYS A 32 -6.99 -16.39 -3.98
C LYS A 32 -7.95 -16.06 -5.14
N GLN A 33 -8.34 -14.79 -5.26
CA GLN A 33 -9.18 -14.33 -6.37
C GLN A 33 -8.51 -14.55 -7.73
N PHE A 34 -7.20 -14.29 -7.82
CA PHE A 34 -6.43 -14.54 -9.04
C PHE A 34 -6.41 -16.03 -9.41
N GLN A 35 -6.19 -16.92 -8.45
CA GLN A 35 -6.22 -18.37 -8.68
C GLN A 35 -7.56 -18.84 -9.25
N ILE A 36 -8.67 -18.37 -8.65
CA ILE A 36 -10.03 -18.70 -9.12
C ILE A 36 -10.25 -18.15 -10.54
N ALA A 37 -9.88 -16.90 -10.80
CA ALA A 37 -10.12 -16.25 -12.09
C ALA A 37 -9.28 -16.83 -13.24
N SER A 38 -8.10 -17.37 -12.92
CA SER A 38 -7.19 -17.96 -13.90
C SER A 38 -7.32 -19.49 -14.01
N ASP A 39 -8.23 -20.10 -13.24
CA ASP A 39 -8.40 -21.55 -13.14
C ASP A 39 -7.06 -22.29 -12.92
N THR A 40 -6.23 -21.74 -12.02
CA THR A 40 -4.89 -22.25 -11.75
C THR A 40 -4.64 -22.48 -10.27
N ILE A 41 -3.76 -23.45 -10.00
CA ILE A 41 -3.22 -23.70 -8.66
C ILE A 41 -1.82 -23.07 -8.64
N ILE A 42 -1.56 -22.29 -7.60
CA ILE A 42 -0.28 -21.62 -7.37
C ILE A 42 0.33 -22.29 -6.14
N GLU A 43 1.59 -22.69 -6.26
CA GLU A 43 2.30 -23.34 -5.18
C GLU A 43 2.59 -22.35 -4.04
N CYS A 44 2.91 -22.87 -2.85
CA CYS A 44 3.03 -22.04 -1.64
C CYS A 44 4.06 -20.89 -1.81
N GLU A 45 5.18 -21.15 -2.47
CA GLU A 45 6.24 -20.16 -2.70
C GLU A 45 5.80 -19.06 -3.68
N GLU A 46 5.20 -19.44 -4.81
CA GLU A 46 4.68 -18.51 -5.81
C GLU A 46 3.56 -17.63 -5.23
N LYS A 47 2.73 -18.21 -4.35
CA LYS A 47 1.68 -17.49 -3.62
C LYS A 47 2.26 -16.41 -2.72
N GLU A 48 3.32 -16.73 -1.98
CA GLU A 48 4.02 -15.76 -1.12
C GLU A 48 4.64 -14.63 -1.96
N ILE A 49 5.31 -14.97 -3.06
CA ILE A 49 5.92 -13.98 -3.97
C ILE A 49 4.84 -13.04 -4.53
N LEU A 50 3.72 -13.58 -5.02
CA LEU A 50 2.64 -12.77 -5.56
C LEU A 50 1.96 -11.91 -4.49
N THR A 51 1.80 -12.44 -3.27
CA THR A 51 1.28 -11.67 -2.13
C THR A 51 2.19 -10.49 -1.81
N LEU A 52 3.50 -10.71 -1.73
CA LEU A 52 4.49 -9.66 -1.47
C LEU A 52 4.51 -8.60 -2.58
N LEU A 53 4.35 -9.01 -3.84
CA LEU A 53 4.28 -8.08 -4.96
C LEU A 53 3.06 -7.15 -4.87
N ILE A 54 1.89 -7.71 -4.59
CA ILE A 54 0.65 -6.94 -4.40
C ILE A 54 0.81 -5.99 -3.20
N LEU A 55 1.31 -6.51 -2.08
CA LEU A 55 1.50 -5.74 -0.86
C LEU A 55 2.46 -4.56 -1.06
N ALA A 56 3.57 -4.77 -1.78
CA ALA A 56 4.51 -3.71 -2.13
C ALA A 56 3.84 -2.61 -2.96
N GLY A 57 2.98 -2.98 -3.91
CA GLY A 57 2.17 -2.03 -4.69
C GLY A 57 1.21 -1.22 -3.80
N MET A 58 0.55 -1.88 -2.84
CA MET A 58 -0.34 -1.20 -1.88
C MET A 58 0.42 -0.21 -1.00
N PHE A 59 1.61 -0.58 -0.51
CA PHE A 59 2.47 0.32 0.29
C PHE A 59 2.93 1.53 -0.51
N GLN A 60 3.28 1.32 -1.79
CA GLN A 60 3.66 2.40 -2.69
C GLN A 60 2.48 3.35 -2.94
N ALA A 61 1.29 2.81 -3.22
CA ALA A 61 0.08 3.61 -3.43
C ALA A 61 -0.29 4.42 -2.19
N PHE A 62 -0.22 3.80 -0.99
CA PHE A 62 -0.43 4.50 0.27
C PHE A 62 0.56 5.65 0.46
N SER A 63 1.86 5.38 0.28
CA SER A 63 2.91 6.38 0.49
C SER A 63 2.79 7.56 -0.48
N LEU A 64 2.40 7.28 -1.72
CA LEU A 64 2.14 8.30 -2.73
C LEU A 64 0.91 9.15 -2.36
N GLY A 65 -0.22 8.51 -2.06
CA GLY A 65 -1.47 9.19 -1.69
C GLY A 65 -1.32 10.04 -0.43
N TYR A 66 -0.68 9.50 0.60
CA TYR A 66 -0.37 10.22 1.83
C TYR A 66 0.56 11.41 1.56
N GLY A 67 1.63 11.19 0.79
CA GLY A 67 2.60 12.22 0.45
C GLY A 67 2.00 13.39 -0.36
N ILE A 68 1.12 13.09 -1.32
CA ILE A 68 0.37 14.09 -2.10
C ILE A 68 -0.60 14.85 -1.18
N GLY A 69 -1.44 14.13 -0.43
CA GLY A 69 -2.44 14.74 0.44
C GLY A 69 -1.83 15.68 1.49
N LYS A 70 -0.64 15.37 2.00
CA LYS A 70 0.10 16.27 2.89
C LYS A 70 0.49 17.58 2.20
N VAL A 71 1.03 17.52 0.99
CA VAL A 71 1.44 18.71 0.22
C VAL A 71 0.25 19.58 -0.17
N GLU A 72 -0.83 18.95 -0.65
CA GLU A 72 -2.05 19.65 -1.03
C GLU A 72 -2.71 20.31 0.19
N GLY A 73 -2.80 19.61 1.32
CA GLY A 73 -3.32 20.14 2.57
C GLY A 73 -2.53 21.33 3.12
N GLU A 74 -1.19 21.29 3.04
CA GLU A 74 -0.32 22.42 3.41
C GLU A 74 -0.54 23.64 2.49
N THR A 75 -0.72 23.39 1.19
CA THR A 75 -0.97 24.45 0.19
C THR A 75 -2.33 25.12 0.43
N LEU A 76 -3.38 24.34 0.71
CA LEU A 76 -4.72 24.86 1.01
C LEU A 76 -4.75 25.70 2.28
N LYS A 77 -4.04 25.28 3.36
CA LYS A 77 -3.92 26.08 4.59
C LYS A 77 -3.25 27.43 4.37
N LYS A 78 -2.36 27.54 3.38
CA LYS A 78 -1.66 28.79 3.05
C LYS A 78 -2.52 29.78 2.25
N ILE A 79 -3.60 29.30 1.60
CA ILE A 79 -4.52 30.09 0.78
C ILE A 79 -5.69 30.64 1.60
N ILE A 80 -5.92 30.14 2.83
CA ILE A 80 -6.88 30.72 3.77
C ILE A 80 -6.27 32.03 4.31
N LEU A 81 -6.62 33.14 3.66
CA LEU A 81 -6.38 34.53 4.07
C LEU A 81 -7.72 35.19 4.39
#